data_AF-A0A1V9ZFJ8-F1
#
_entry.id   AF-A0A1V9ZFJ8-F1
#
_cell.length_a   1.000
_cell.length_b   1.000
_cell.length_c   1.000
_cell.angle_alpha   90.00
_cell.angle_beta   90.00
_cell.angle_gamma   90.00
#
_symmetry.space_group_name_H-M   'P 1'
#
loop_
_entity.id
_entity.type
_entity.pdbx_description
1 polymer ?
#
loop_
_entity_poly.entity_id
_entity_poly.type
_entity_poly.pdbx_seq_one_letter_code
_entity_poly.pdbx_strand_id
1 'polypeptide(L)'
;MDESPRSDGPDPPSLPSILTFTPVPAVTYVRCLQLHATLRATFITGGYKFGTVGAADALGAAVKEILVVGQANEDHEPTSSLLILLPTLRLVLQIVLAQDLQGVKRDSPDALLSLASFHGVLLHTTQSIDALLAPVYAYLETVAYAPAFQGTLLTPVEEIQAQLKLHLAMCTEEWMVSVVRATKRVCAQHGIPATPPAVDRHGLKTSPYILEILQSILQPMGTFLSAEPSIPMRSYLLNTIVRHVLEAWIEELANVTKVSEAGSQQLRKDAEAIKFWCGDIDSRHRDHPGYSRLTSLTSLVRLDRMLLTWRQTGADMRKRRSSFDVTMDSSLITARNIPLHK
;
A
#
# COMPACT_ATOMS: atom_id res chain seq x y z
N MET A 1 -40.07 -35.43 67.63
CA MET A 1 -40.38 -34.08 67.16
C MET A 1 -39.06 -33.38 66.99
N ASP A 2 -38.63 -33.19 65.74
CA ASP A 2 -37.69 -32.14 65.33
C ASP A 2 -37.71 -32.12 63.81
N GLU A 3 -38.65 -31.36 63.26
CA GLU A 3 -38.68 -30.99 61.85
C GLU A 3 -37.78 -29.77 61.67
N SER A 4 -36.63 -29.95 61.03
CA SER A 4 -35.82 -28.84 60.52
C SER A 4 -36.45 -28.29 59.23
N PRO A 5 -36.52 -26.96 59.05
CA PRO A 5 -37.19 -26.37 57.90
C PRO A 5 -36.38 -26.60 56.63
N ARG A 6 -37.03 -27.17 55.60
CA ARG A 6 -36.50 -27.21 54.24
C ARG A 6 -36.44 -25.78 53.70
N SER A 7 -35.23 -25.35 53.38
CA SER A 7 -34.97 -24.12 52.62
C SER A 7 -35.42 -24.33 51.17
N ASP A 8 -36.63 -23.89 50.83
CA ASP A 8 -37.04 -23.63 49.44
C ASP A 8 -36.34 -22.35 48.95
N GLY A 9 -35.04 -22.47 48.69
CA GLY A 9 -34.31 -21.50 47.88
C GLY A 9 -34.43 -21.91 46.41
N PRO A 10 -34.64 -20.99 45.46
CA PRO A 10 -34.51 -21.33 44.05
C PRO A 10 -33.09 -21.83 43.82
N ASP A 11 -32.96 -23.01 43.20
CA ASP A 11 -31.66 -23.56 42.80
C ASP A 11 -30.85 -22.47 42.08
N PRO A 12 -29.54 -22.34 42.34
CA PRO A 12 -28.71 -21.41 41.59
C PRO A 12 -28.87 -21.74 40.10
N PRO A 13 -29.01 -20.73 39.21
CA PRO A 13 -29.19 -20.98 37.80
C PRO A 13 -28.03 -21.86 37.34
N SER A 14 -28.36 -23.04 36.82
CA SER A 14 -27.40 -23.96 36.26
C SER A 14 -26.63 -23.22 35.17
N LEU A 15 -25.34 -22.99 35.39
CA LEU A 15 -24.45 -22.58 34.32
C LEU A 15 -24.62 -23.62 33.22
N PRO A 16 -25.06 -23.25 32.00
CA PRO A 16 -25.08 -24.20 30.91
C PRO A 16 -23.66 -24.73 30.77
N SER A 17 -23.56 -26.06 30.73
CA SER A 17 -22.33 -26.83 30.55
C SER A 17 -21.40 -26.10 29.59
N ILE A 18 -20.15 -25.90 30.05
CA ILE A 18 -19.00 -25.37 29.29
C ILE A 18 -19.22 -25.69 27.81
N LEU A 19 -19.27 -24.65 26.97
CA LEU A 19 -19.34 -24.76 25.51
C LEU A 19 -18.46 -25.94 25.06
N THR A 20 -19.09 -27.09 24.78
CA THR A 20 -18.39 -28.25 24.25
C THR A 20 -18.22 -27.93 22.78
N PHE A 21 -17.14 -27.21 22.47
CA PHE A 21 -16.68 -27.01 21.11
C PHE A 21 -16.57 -28.40 20.46
N THR A 22 -17.12 -28.55 19.26
CA THR A 22 -16.87 -29.77 18.51
C THR A 22 -15.34 -29.90 18.32
N PRO A 23 -14.77 -31.08 18.59
CA PRO A 23 -13.33 -31.26 18.49
C PRO A 23 -12.94 -31.07 17.02
N VAL A 24 -12.13 -30.05 16.78
CA VAL A 24 -11.40 -29.86 15.52
C VAL A 24 -10.80 -31.22 15.13
N PRO A 25 -10.96 -31.69 13.88
CA PRO A 25 -10.38 -32.96 13.47
C PRO A 25 -8.89 -32.98 13.83
N ALA A 26 -8.44 -34.02 14.56
CA ALA A 26 -7.09 -34.05 15.13
C ALA A 26 -5.99 -33.83 14.07
N VAL A 27 -6.22 -34.31 12.84
CA VAL A 27 -5.31 -34.11 11.70
C VAL A 27 -5.18 -32.63 11.32
N THR A 28 -6.30 -31.91 11.28
CA THR A 28 -6.37 -30.46 11.00
C THR A 28 -5.64 -29.67 12.09
N TYR A 29 -5.90 -30.00 13.36
CA TYR A 29 -5.26 -29.35 14.50
C TYR A 29 -3.73 -29.57 14.50
N VAL A 30 -3.28 -30.81 14.29
CA VAL A 30 -1.84 -31.15 14.23
C VAL A 30 -1.16 -30.45 13.05
N ARG A 31 -1.80 -30.37 11.88
CA ARG A 31 -1.26 -29.64 10.72
C ARG A 31 -1.09 -28.16 11.02
N CYS A 32 -2.09 -27.52 11.63
CA CYS A 32 -1.99 -26.11 12.04
C CYS A 32 -0.86 -25.88 13.05
N LEU A 33 -0.68 -26.80 14.02
CA LEU A 33 0.43 -26.73 14.97
C LEU A 33 1.80 -26.88 14.29
N GLN A 34 1.94 -27.79 13.33
CA GLN A 34 3.17 -27.97 12.56
C GLN A 34 3.50 -26.73 11.72
N LEU A 35 2.49 -26.13 11.06
CA LEU A 35 2.65 -24.88 10.31
C LEU A 35 3.05 -23.73 11.25
N HIS A 36 2.42 -23.61 12.42
CA HIS A 36 2.75 -22.61 13.43
C HIS A 36 4.18 -22.76 13.97
N ALA A 37 4.59 -23.99 14.28
CA ALA A 37 5.95 -24.29 14.74
C ALA A 37 6.98 -23.97 13.65
N THR A 38 6.68 -24.28 12.40
CA THR A 38 7.55 -23.99 11.24
C THR A 38 7.69 -22.47 11.02
N LEU A 39 6.57 -21.73 11.08
CA LEU A 39 6.57 -20.27 11.03
C LEU A 39 7.41 -19.68 12.16
N ARG A 40 7.21 -20.15 13.39
CA ARG A 40 7.98 -19.67 14.54
C ARG A 40 9.48 -19.95 14.37
N ALA A 41 9.85 -21.15 13.93
CA ALA A 41 11.25 -21.53 13.69
C ALA A 41 11.90 -20.66 12.60
N THR A 42 11.15 -20.38 11.53
CA THR A 42 11.65 -19.63 10.38
C THR A 42 11.82 -18.15 10.69
N PHE A 43 10.85 -17.54 11.39
CA PHE A 43 10.79 -16.08 11.52
C PHE A 43 11.31 -15.55 12.86
N ILE A 44 11.11 -16.27 13.98
CA ILE A 44 11.56 -15.81 15.30
C ILE A 44 13.00 -16.23 15.58
N THR A 45 13.35 -17.49 15.33
CA THR A 45 14.72 -18.00 15.57
C THR A 45 15.67 -17.78 14.40
N GLY A 46 15.16 -17.64 13.17
CA GLY A 46 15.96 -17.48 11.96
C GLY A 46 16.48 -16.07 11.68
N GLY A 47 16.10 -15.06 12.47
CA GLY A 47 16.59 -13.68 12.29
C GLY A 47 16.05 -13.00 11.02
N TYR A 48 14.77 -13.21 10.70
CA TYR A 48 14.12 -12.71 9.50
C TYR A 48 14.23 -11.18 9.33
N LYS A 49 14.56 -10.74 8.12
CA LYS A 49 14.64 -9.32 7.74
C LYS A 49 13.91 -9.08 6.43
N PHE A 50 13.18 -7.98 6.34
CA PHE A 50 12.75 -7.46 5.04
C PHE A 50 13.94 -7.29 4.09
N GLY A 51 13.81 -7.84 2.88
CA GLY A 51 14.85 -7.84 1.85
C GLY A 51 15.35 -9.23 1.46
N THR A 52 15.07 -10.28 2.24
CA THR A 52 15.35 -11.65 1.79
C THR A 52 14.31 -12.11 0.78
N VAL A 53 14.76 -12.41 -0.45
CA VAL A 53 13.92 -12.86 -1.56
C VAL A 53 13.10 -14.10 -1.16
N GLY A 54 11.80 -14.09 -1.45
CA GLY A 54 10.88 -15.22 -1.22
C GLY A 54 10.39 -15.39 0.22
N ALA A 55 10.89 -14.58 1.16
CA ALA A 55 10.60 -14.75 2.57
C ALA A 55 9.19 -14.21 2.93
N ALA A 56 8.77 -13.12 2.28
CA ALA A 56 7.39 -12.63 2.36
C ALA A 56 6.41 -13.62 1.69
N ASP A 57 6.79 -14.22 0.57
CA ASP A 57 5.96 -15.20 -0.14
C ASP A 57 5.76 -16.46 0.71
N ALA A 58 6.80 -16.92 1.42
CA ALA A 58 6.71 -18.03 2.36
C ALA A 58 5.78 -17.71 3.55
N LEU A 59 5.86 -16.50 4.11
CA LEU A 59 4.93 -16.04 5.15
C LEU A 59 3.49 -16.03 4.63
N GLY A 60 3.27 -15.43 3.45
CA GLY A 60 1.97 -15.35 2.80
C GLY A 60 1.37 -16.72 2.52
N ALA A 61 2.17 -17.65 2.00
CA ALA A 61 1.73 -19.01 1.72
C ALA A 61 1.31 -19.76 3.00
N ALA A 62 2.12 -19.69 4.05
CA ALA A 62 1.83 -20.35 5.32
C ALA A 62 0.61 -19.74 6.04
N VAL A 63 0.49 -18.41 6.05
CA VAL A 63 -0.70 -17.74 6.60
C VAL A 63 -1.94 -18.10 5.81
N LYS A 64 -1.87 -18.10 4.47
CA LYS A 64 -2.97 -18.52 3.60
C LYS A 64 -3.38 -19.96 3.85
N GLU A 65 -2.43 -20.88 3.98
CA GLU A 65 -2.73 -22.29 4.28
C GLU A 65 -3.46 -22.44 5.61
N ILE A 66 -3.01 -21.75 6.66
CA ILE A 66 -3.67 -21.79 7.97
C ILE A 66 -5.08 -21.18 7.90
N LEU A 67 -5.28 -20.09 7.16
CA LEU A 67 -6.59 -19.48 6.95
C LEU A 67 -7.54 -20.43 6.20
N VAL A 68 -7.08 -21.08 5.12
CA VAL A 68 -7.88 -22.07 4.37
C VAL A 68 -8.25 -23.27 5.24
N VAL A 69 -7.31 -23.76 6.04
CA VAL A 69 -7.56 -24.88 6.97
C VAL A 69 -8.54 -24.46 8.08
N GLY A 70 -8.45 -23.22 8.56
CA GLY A 70 -9.43 -22.65 9.50
C GLY A 70 -10.83 -22.52 8.88
N GLN A 71 -10.92 -22.13 7.60
CA GLN A 71 -12.17 -21.97 6.86
C GLN A 71 -12.87 -23.31 6.57
N ALA A 72 -12.13 -24.39 6.31
CA ALA A 72 -12.71 -25.70 6.02
C ALA A 72 -13.57 -26.28 7.17
N ASN A 73 -13.46 -25.75 8.39
CA ASN A 73 -14.31 -26.11 9.54
C ASN A 73 -15.51 -25.15 9.75
N GLU A 74 -15.64 -24.08 8.97
CA GLU A 74 -16.75 -23.11 9.09
C GLU A 74 -18.11 -23.74 8.79
N ASP A 75 -18.16 -24.74 7.90
CA ASP A 75 -19.39 -25.45 7.52
C ASP A 75 -20.05 -26.19 8.71
N HIS A 76 -19.30 -26.41 9.80
CA HIS A 76 -19.74 -27.22 10.94
C HIS A 76 -19.91 -26.36 12.21
N GLU A 77 -18.92 -25.53 12.58
CA GLU A 77 -19.03 -24.56 13.68
C GLU A 77 -18.07 -23.36 13.48
N PRO A 78 -18.55 -22.14 13.18
CA PRO A 78 -17.70 -20.98 12.87
C PRO A 78 -16.83 -20.51 14.05
N THR A 79 -17.17 -20.93 15.27
CA THR A 79 -16.46 -20.58 16.51
C THR A 79 -15.18 -21.40 16.72
N SER A 80 -15.10 -22.61 16.16
CA SER A 80 -13.93 -23.50 16.27
C SER A 80 -12.71 -22.98 15.48
N SER A 81 -12.97 -22.28 14.37
CA SER A 81 -11.96 -21.67 13.51
C SER A 81 -11.18 -20.57 14.24
N LEU A 82 -11.85 -19.73 15.03
CA LEU A 82 -11.19 -18.63 15.77
C LEU A 82 -10.19 -19.13 16.81
N LEU A 83 -10.48 -20.26 17.47
CA LEU A 83 -9.58 -20.88 18.46
C LEU A 83 -8.25 -21.34 17.85
N ILE A 84 -8.29 -21.83 16.60
CA ILE A 84 -7.09 -22.27 15.85
C ILE A 84 -6.34 -21.06 15.28
N LEU A 85 -7.07 -20.06 14.82
CA LEU A 85 -6.51 -18.92 14.09
C LEU A 85 -5.83 -17.90 14.99
N LEU A 86 -6.37 -17.66 16.19
CA LEU A 86 -5.90 -16.60 17.09
C LEU A 86 -4.40 -16.71 17.47
N PRO A 87 -3.83 -17.89 17.81
CA PRO A 87 -2.38 -18.03 18.04
C PRO A 87 -1.52 -17.71 16.81
N THR A 88 -2.02 -17.98 15.61
CA THR A 88 -1.34 -17.66 14.35
C THR A 88 -1.38 -16.17 14.08
N LEU A 89 -2.53 -15.53 14.26
CA LEU A 89 -2.67 -14.08 14.10
C LEU A 89 -1.76 -13.31 15.06
N ARG A 90 -1.63 -13.78 16.32
CA ARG A 90 -0.67 -13.23 17.27
C ARG A 90 0.78 -13.38 16.81
N LEU A 91 1.14 -14.53 16.26
CA LEU A 91 2.49 -14.76 15.72
C LEU A 91 2.77 -13.85 14.52
N VAL A 92 1.81 -13.70 13.59
CA VAL A 92 1.93 -12.78 12.46
C VAL A 92 2.15 -11.36 12.96
N LEU A 93 1.33 -10.88 13.89
CA LEU A 93 1.50 -9.56 14.48
C LEU A 93 2.88 -9.38 15.15
N GLN A 94 3.37 -10.39 15.87
CA GLN A 94 4.73 -10.35 16.44
C GLN A 94 5.81 -10.24 15.37
N ILE A 95 5.66 -10.96 14.25
CA ILE A 95 6.58 -10.85 13.12
C ILE A 95 6.54 -9.43 12.55
N VAL A 96 5.35 -8.86 12.32
CA VAL A 96 5.16 -7.50 11.82
C VAL A 96 5.85 -6.48 12.73
N LEU A 97 5.55 -6.52 14.04
CA LEU A 97 6.14 -5.61 15.03
C LEU A 97 7.67 -5.73 15.11
N ALA A 98 8.20 -6.95 15.03
CA ALA A 98 9.65 -7.17 15.01
C ALA A 98 10.33 -6.57 13.77
N GLN A 99 9.61 -6.49 12.64
CA GLN A 99 10.14 -5.89 11.43
C GLN A 99 10.13 -4.36 11.44
N ASP A 100 9.08 -3.73 11.98
CA ASP A 100 8.98 -2.27 12.05
C ASP A 100 10.13 -1.66 12.85
N LEU A 101 10.64 -2.39 13.85
CA LEU A 101 11.79 -1.99 14.66
C LEU A 101 13.13 -1.98 13.90
N GLN A 102 13.23 -2.58 12.72
CA GLN A 102 14.50 -2.73 12.00
C GLN A 102 14.91 -1.54 11.11
N GLY A 103 14.03 -0.55 10.89
CA GLY A 103 14.34 0.74 10.28
C GLY A 103 15.24 0.68 9.04
N VAL A 104 14.70 0.33 7.87
CA VAL A 104 15.50 0.14 6.66
C VAL A 104 15.26 1.29 5.67
N LYS A 105 16.34 1.92 5.17
CA LYS A 105 16.28 2.84 4.02
C LYS A 105 16.14 2.03 2.72
N ARG A 106 14.91 1.94 2.18
CA ARG A 106 14.54 1.03 1.09
C ARG A 106 14.31 1.73 -0.24
N ASP A 107 15.36 2.26 -0.83
CA ASP A 107 15.24 3.03 -2.07
C ASP A 107 15.79 2.29 -3.31
N SER A 108 16.20 1.03 -3.18
CA SER A 108 16.61 0.18 -4.32
C SER A 108 15.41 -0.57 -4.91
N PRO A 109 15.46 -0.98 -6.19
CA PRO A 109 14.37 -1.76 -6.82
C PRO A 109 14.00 -3.02 -6.03
N ASP A 110 15.00 -3.77 -5.56
CA ASP A 110 14.79 -4.98 -4.75
C ASP A 110 14.10 -4.67 -3.42
N ALA A 111 14.43 -3.53 -2.81
CA ALA A 111 13.82 -3.11 -1.56
C ALA A 111 12.37 -2.63 -1.75
N LEU A 112 12.07 -1.98 -2.87
CA LEU A 112 10.70 -1.62 -3.27
C LEU A 112 9.85 -2.87 -3.50
N LEU A 113 10.39 -3.88 -4.20
CA LEU A 113 9.70 -5.15 -4.41
C LEU A 113 9.50 -5.93 -3.11
N SER A 114 10.50 -5.95 -2.23
CA SER A 114 10.35 -6.59 -0.92
C SER A 114 9.28 -5.93 -0.06
N LEU A 115 9.16 -4.59 -0.11
CA LEU A 115 8.07 -3.84 0.53
C LEU A 115 6.73 -4.19 -0.10
N ALA A 116 6.66 -4.23 -1.42
CA ALA A 116 5.45 -4.58 -2.17
C ALA A 116 4.94 -5.98 -1.81
N SER A 117 5.83 -6.98 -1.78
CA SER A 117 5.50 -8.36 -1.39
C SER A 117 4.95 -8.41 0.02
N PHE A 118 5.57 -7.71 0.98
CA PHE A 118 5.07 -7.69 2.35
C PHE A 118 3.72 -6.99 2.49
N HIS A 119 3.56 -5.85 1.82
CA HIS A 119 2.28 -5.16 1.74
C HIS A 119 1.20 -6.11 1.21
N GLY A 120 1.48 -6.90 0.17
CA GLY A 120 0.59 -7.93 -0.35
C GLY A 120 0.20 -8.97 0.70
N VAL A 121 1.15 -9.47 1.50
CA VAL A 121 0.87 -10.40 2.61
C VAL A 121 -0.08 -9.77 3.63
N LEU A 122 0.19 -8.55 4.09
CA LEU A 122 -0.66 -7.85 5.05
C LEU A 122 -2.06 -7.60 4.50
N LEU A 123 -2.15 -7.17 3.24
CA LEU A 123 -3.40 -6.90 2.55
C LEU A 123 -4.27 -8.16 2.46
N HIS A 124 -3.72 -9.27 1.97
CA HIS A 124 -4.47 -10.53 1.85
C HIS A 124 -4.86 -11.11 3.21
N THR A 125 -3.97 -11.00 4.20
CA THR A 125 -4.22 -11.47 5.56
C THR A 125 -5.37 -10.69 6.18
N THR A 126 -5.35 -9.35 6.11
CA THR A 126 -6.42 -8.51 6.67
C THR A 126 -7.77 -8.75 5.99
N GLN A 127 -7.80 -8.87 4.66
CA GLN A 127 -9.00 -9.21 3.89
C GLN A 127 -9.56 -10.58 4.25
N SER A 128 -8.69 -11.57 4.45
CA SER A 128 -9.12 -12.92 4.82
C SER A 128 -9.68 -12.96 6.24
N ILE A 129 -9.11 -12.19 7.18
CA ILE A 129 -9.69 -12.03 8.53
C ILE A 129 -11.05 -11.33 8.46
N ASP A 130 -11.19 -10.27 7.64
CA ASP A 130 -12.49 -9.61 7.45
C ASP A 130 -13.56 -10.58 6.94
N ALA A 131 -13.21 -11.41 5.95
CA ALA A 131 -14.11 -12.42 5.40
C ALA A 131 -14.50 -13.50 6.42
N LEU A 132 -13.56 -13.91 7.29
CA LEU A 132 -13.79 -14.86 8.38
C LEU A 132 -14.69 -14.31 9.48
N LEU A 133 -14.54 -13.03 9.83
CA LEU A 133 -15.33 -12.42 10.89
C LEU A 133 -16.77 -12.12 10.45
N ALA A 134 -17.01 -11.83 9.18
CA ALA A 134 -18.33 -11.51 8.64
C ALA A 134 -19.45 -12.53 9.00
N PRO A 135 -19.30 -13.85 8.76
CA PRO A 135 -20.32 -14.84 9.14
C PRO A 135 -20.45 -14.99 10.66
N VAL A 136 -19.36 -14.79 11.41
CA VAL A 136 -19.38 -14.83 12.88
C VAL A 136 -20.23 -13.69 13.43
N TYR A 137 -20.09 -12.46 12.91
CA TYR A 137 -20.94 -11.34 13.30
C TYR A 137 -22.42 -11.62 12.99
N ALA A 138 -22.71 -12.10 11.78
CA ALA A 138 -24.09 -12.43 11.39
C ALA A 138 -24.71 -13.50 12.30
N TYR A 139 -23.93 -14.48 12.74
CA TYR A 139 -24.37 -15.48 13.72
C TYR A 139 -24.61 -14.86 15.11
N LEU A 140 -23.68 -14.04 15.60
CA LEU A 140 -23.79 -13.44 16.94
C LEU A 140 -24.96 -12.48 17.10
N GLU A 141 -25.39 -11.82 16.03
CA GLU A 141 -26.63 -11.01 16.02
C GLU A 141 -27.89 -11.84 16.32
N THR A 142 -27.84 -13.17 16.15
CA THR A 142 -28.97 -14.07 16.36
C THR A 142 -29.00 -14.76 17.74
N VAL A 143 -27.98 -14.58 18.59
CA VAL A 143 -27.80 -15.36 19.83
C VAL A 143 -27.71 -14.48 21.09
N ALA A 144 -28.51 -14.83 22.12
CA ALA A 144 -28.61 -14.06 23.37
C ALA A 144 -27.33 -14.02 24.25
N TYR A 145 -26.39 -14.95 24.06
CA TYR A 145 -25.15 -15.06 24.85
C TYR A 145 -23.93 -14.40 24.17
N ALA A 146 -24.14 -13.62 23.12
CA ALA A 146 -23.10 -12.88 22.38
C ALA A 146 -22.10 -12.10 23.26
N PRO A 147 -22.47 -11.46 24.40
CA PRO A 147 -21.54 -10.62 25.17
C PRO A 147 -20.32 -11.36 25.75
N ALA A 148 -20.48 -12.61 26.20
CA ALA A 148 -19.38 -13.40 26.78
C ALA A 148 -18.42 -13.93 25.70
N PHE A 149 -18.95 -14.23 24.51
CA PHE A 149 -18.19 -14.67 23.34
C PHE A 149 -17.40 -13.51 22.71
N GLN A 150 -18.01 -12.33 22.65
CA GLN A 150 -17.36 -11.10 22.19
C GLN A 150 -16.07 -10.85 22.98
N GLY A 151 -16.13 -10.80 24.31
CA GLY A 151 -14.97 -10.44 25.13
C GLY A 151 -13.81 -11.44 25.19
N THR A 152 -14.02 -12.72 24.83
CA THR A 152 -13.00 -13.77 25.03
C THR A 152 -12.29 -14.21 23.75
N LEU A 153 -12.96 -14.17 22.61
CA LEU A 153 -12.42 -14.65 21.33
C LEU A 153 -12.52 -13.62 20.22
N LEU A 154 -13.64 -12.91 20.11
CA LEU A 154 -13.86 -11.94 19.03
C LEU A 154 -13.02 -10.68 19.22
N THR A 155 -13.11 -10.05 20.40
CA THR A 155 -12.39 -8.80 20.71
C THR A 155 -10.88 -8.92 20.53
N PRO A 156 -10.20 -10.00 20.98
CA PRO A 156 -8.77 -10.17 20.69
C PRO A 156 -8.45 -10.29 19.20
N VAL A 157 -9.33 -10.91 18.39
CA VAL A 157 -9.12 -11.00 16.93
C VAL A 157 -9.35 -9.65 16.27
N GLU A 158 -10.38 -8.91 16.68
CA GLU A 158 -10.66 -7.53 16.23
C GLU A 158 -9.50 -6.59 16.55
N GLU A 159 -8.94 -6.67 17.76
CA GLU A 159 -7.78 -5.87 18.18
C GLU A 159 -6.55 -6.18 17.31
N ILE A 160 -6.24 -7.46 17.10
CA ILE A 160 -5.13 -7.86 16.22
C ILE A 160 -5.38 -7.39 14.79
N GLN A 161 -6.61 -7.52 14.30
CA GLN A 161 -6.96 -7.09 12.96
C GLN A 161 -6.83 -5.57 12.79
N ALA A 162 -7.27 -4.79 13.77
CA ALA A 162 -7.10 -3.34 13.79
C ALA A 162 -5.61 -2.96 13.75
N GLN A 163 -4.78 -3.66 14.52
CA GLN A 163 -3.32 -3.46 14.48
C GLN A 163 -2.73 -3.83 13.12
N LEU A 164 -3.09 -4.99 12.54
CA LEU A 164 -2.62 -5.37 11.21
C LEU A 164 -3.05 -4.38 10.12
N LYS A 165 -4.27 -3.83 10.20
CA LYS A 165 -4.74 -2.76 9.30
C LYS A 165 -3.96 -1.46 9.49
N LEU A 166 -3.62 -1.09 10.72
CA LEU A 166 -2.74 0.05 11.00
C LEU A 166 -1.34 -0.16 10.40
N HIS A 167 -0.75 -1.34 10.58
CA HIS A 167 0.54 -1.67 9.99
C HIS A 167 0.49 -1.71 8.45
N LEU A 168 -0.61 -2.19 7.86
CA LEU A 168 -0.82 -2.13 6.41
C LEU A 168 -0.83 -0.67 5.93
N ALA A 169 -1.51 0.24 6.63
CA ALA A 169 -1.53 1.66 6.30
C ALA A 169 -0.12 2.29 6.39
N MET A 170 0.62 2.01 7.47
CA MET A 170 2.00 2.49 7.64
C MET A 170 2.94 1.94 6.56
N CYS A 171 2.85 0.64 6.26
CA CYS A 171 3.63 0.00 5.20
C CYS A 171 3.29 0.59 3.81
N THR A 172 2.03 0.96 3.59
CA THR A 172 1.59 1.62 2.35
C THR A 172 2.27 2.99 2.22
N GLU A 173 2.26 3.78 3.29
CA GLU A 173 2.92 5.09 3.32
C GLU A 173 4.43 4.96 3.11
N GLU A 174 5.10 4.07 3.83
CA GLU A 174 6.54 3.82 3.69
C GLU A 174 6.89 3.39 2.27
N TRP A 175 6.08 2.52 1.67
CA TRP A 175 6.29 2.07 0.29
C TRP A 175 6.16 3.23 -0.69
N MET A 176 5.13 4.08 -0.57
CA MET A 176 4.97 5.25 -1.44
C MET A 176 6.09 6.27 -1.26
N VAL A 177 6.52 6.53 -0.03
CA VAL A 177 7.66 7.42 0.24
C VAL A 177 8.94 6.85 -0.39
N SER A 178 9.15 5.54 -0.32
CA SER A 178 10.30 4.86 -0.92
C SER A 178 10.27 4.95 -2.46
N VAL A 179 9.09 4.80 -3.09
CA VAL A 179 8.89 5.00 -4.53
C VAL A 179 9.25 6.44 -4.94
N VAL A 180 8.82 7.44 -4.18
CA VAL A 180 9.18 8.85 -4.41
C VAL A 180 10.69 9.05 -4.30
N ARG A 181 11.34 8.55 -3.24
CA ARG A 181 12.79 8.66 -3.05
C ARG A 181 13.57 7.98 -4.17
N ALA A 182 13.16 6.78 -4.59
CA ALA A 182 13.77 6.06 -5.70
C ALA A 182 13.67 6.85 -7.01
N THR A 183 12.49 7.41 -7.31
CA THR A 183 12.28 8.24 -8.50
C THR A 183 13.19 9.47 -8.51
N LYS A 184 13.24 10.21 -7.38
CA LYS A 184 14.12 11.38 -7.23
C LYS A 184 15.60 11.02 -7.36
N ARG A 185 16.00 9.87 -6.82
CA ARG A 185 17.37 9.37 -6.96
C ARG A 185 17.74 9.12 -8.42
N VAL A 186 16.88 8.46 -9.19
CA VAL A 186 17.12 8.22 -10.62
C VAL A 186 17.30 9.54 -11.37
N CYS A 187 16.41 10.52 -11.11
CA CYS A 187 16.54 11.87 -11.66
C CYS A 187 17.87 12.54 -11.27
N ALA A 188 18.30 12.42 -10.01
CA ALA A 188 19.54 13.02 -9.52
C ALA A 188 20.81 12.34 -10.08
N GLN A 189 20.79 11.02 -10.27
CA GLN A 189 21.92 10.25 -10.78
C GLN A 189 22.18 10.49 -12.27
N HIS A 190 21.12 10.50 -13.08
CA HIS A 190 21.24 10.66 -14.52
C HIS A 190 21.19 12.12 -14.98
N GLY A 191 20.62 13.01 -14.17
CA GLY A 191 20.33 14.39 -14.54
C GLY A 191 19.16 14.48 -15.54
N ILE A 192 18.40 15.57 -15.43
CA ILE A 192 17.34 15.85 -16.40
C ILE A 192 17.98 16.55 -17.62
N PRO A 193 17.75 16.06 -18.86
CA PRO A 193 18.36 16.60 -20.08
C PRO A 193 17.71 17.93 -20.49
N ALA A 194 17.91 18.97 -19.66
CA ALA A 194 17.38 20.31 -19.87
C ALA A 194 18.08 21.04 -21.03
N THR A 195 19.36 20.73 -21.25
CA THR A 195 20.20 21.24 -22.35
C THR A 195 21.03 20.09 -22.93
N PRO A 196 20.41 19.17 -23.69
CA PRO A 196 21.13 18.03 -24.25
C PRO A 196 22.22 18.53 -25.20
N PRO A 197 23.40 17.88 -25.24
CA PRO A 197 24.44 18.20 -26.21
C PRO A 197 23.86 18.04 -27.62
N ALA A 198 24.29 18.90 -28.54
CA ALA A 198 23.79 18.95 -29.92
C ALA A 198 24.18 17.68 -30.70
N VAL A 199 23.48 16.57 -30.46
CA VAL A 199 23.73 15.30 -31.14
C VAL A 199 22.41 14.71 -31.63
N ASP A 200 22.43 14.39 -32.92
CA ASP A 200 21.48 13.65 -33.74
C ASP A 200 20.04 14.15 -33.82
N ARG A 201 19.79 14.95 -34.86
CA ARG A 201 18.47 15.25 -35.45
C ARG A 201 17.74 14.00 -36.00
N HIS A 202 18.22 12.79 -35.73
CA HIS A 202 17.71 11.54 -36.28
C HIS A 202 17.22 10.65 -35.12
N GLY A 203 15.93 10.79 -34.82
CA GLY A 203 15.19 9.95 -33.88
C GLY A 203 15.55 10.20 -32.41
N LEU A 204 14.87 11.18 -31.78
CA LEU A 204 14.89 11.35 -30.32
C LEU A 204 14.51 10.02 -29.65
N LYS A 205 15.48 9.41 -28.95
CA LYS A 205 15.27 8.23 -28.10
C LYS A 205 14.81 8.66 -26.72
N THR A 206 14.13 7.80 -25.99
CA THR A 206 13.79 8.04 -24.58
C THR A 206 15.06 8.24 -23.75
N SER A 207 15.04 9.22 -22.85
CA SER A 207 16.20 9.55 -22.02
C SER A 207 16.55 8.43 -21.04
N PRO A 208 17.83 8.31 -20.63
CA PRO A 208 18.29 7.22 -19.77
C PRO A 208 17.58 7.20 -18.41
N TYR A 209 17.31 8.37 -17.81
CA TYR A 209 16.63 8.43 -16.51
C TYR A 209 15.18 7.94 -16.58
N ILE A 210 14.47 8.19 -17.69
CA ILE A 210 13.10 7.70 -17.89
C ILE A 210 13.09 6.21 -18.16
N LEU A 211 14.07 5.72 -18.93
CA LEU A 211 14.25 4.29 -19.11
C LEU A 211 14.48 3.60 -17.77
N GLU A 212 15.29 4.17 -16.89
CA GLU A 212 15.49 3.62 -15.55
C GLU A 212 14.24 3.73 -14.67
N ILE A 213 13.50 4.85 -14.67
CA ILE A 213 12.22 4.93 -13.94
C ILE A 213 11.24 3.84 -14.44
N LEU A 214 11.18 3.62 -15.75
CA LEU A 214 10.33 2.58 -16.33
C LEU A 214 10.81 1.19 -15.92
N GLN A 215 12.08 0.87 -16.09
CA GLN A 215 12.62 -0.49 -15.91
C GLN A 215 12.84 -0.88 -14.45
N SER A 216 13.18 0.08 -13.59
CA SER A 216 13.57 -0.17 -12.20
C SER A 216 12.44 0.11 -11.21
N ILE A 217 11.42 0.89 -11.58
CA ILE A 217 10.31 1.27 -10.70
C ILE A 217 8.98 0.83 -11.28
N LEU A 218 8.54 1.43 -12.39
CA LEU A 218 7.16 1.25 -12.87
C LEU A 218 6.89 -0.16 -13.38
N GLN A 219 7.77 -0.73 -14.21
CA GLN A 219 7.56 -2.05 -14.79
C GLN A 219 7.62 -3.17 -13.75
N PRO A 220 8.61 -3.24 -12.83
CA PRO A 220 8.60 -4.25 -11.78
C PRO A 220 7.36 -4.18 -10.88
N MET A 221 6.97 -2.97 -10.46
CA MET A 221 5.76 -2.78 -9.65
C MET A 221 4.49 -3.15 -10.43
N GLY A 222 4.43 -2.80 -11.71
CA GLY A 222 3.32 -3.15 -12.60
C GLY A 222 3.19 -4.66 -12.80
N THR A 223 4.30 -5.35 -13.01
CA THR A 223 4.34 -6.81 -13.11
C THR A 223 3.93 -7.46 -11.80
N PHE A 224 4.45 -6.99 -10.67
CA PHE A 224 4.05 -7.47 -9.33
C PHE A 224 2.54 -7.34 -9.11
N LEU A 225 1.98 -6.14 -9.33
CA LEU A 225 0.55 -5.89 -9.14
C LEU A 225 -0.33 -6.61 -10.16
N SER A 226 0.20 -7.04 -11.30
CA SER A 226 -0.56 -7.86 -12.25
C SER A 226 -0.95 -9.24 -11.67
N ALA A 227 -0.25 -9.69 -10.62
CA ALA A 227 -0.59 -10.91 -9.89
C ALA A 227 -1.72 -10.70 -8.85
N GLU A 228 -2.06 -9.46 -8.47
CA GLU A 228 -3.11 -9.15 -7.49
C GLU A 228 -4.50 -9.51 -8.07
N PRO A 229 -5.21 -10.51 -7.52
CA PRO A 229 -6.47 -10.98 -8.10
C PRO A 229 -7.59 -9.93 -8.06
N SER A 230 -7.59 -9.04 -7.06
CA SER A 230 -8.63 -8.01 -6.92
C SER A 230 -8.40 -6.86 -7.90
N ILE A 231 -9.23 -6.75 -8.94
CA ILE A 231 -9.15 -5.68 -9.95
C ILE A 231 -9.24 -4.27 -9.33
N PRO A 232 -10.20 -3.98 -8.43
CA PRO A 232 -10.29 -2.65 -7.81
C PRO A 232 -9.04 -2.31 -7.01
N MET A 233 -8.50 -3.27 -6.27
CA MET A 233 -7.29 -3.08 -5.46
C MET A 233 -6.05 -2.91 -6.33
N ARG A 234 -5.89 -3.77 -7.34
CA ARG A 234 -4.84 -3.65 -8.37
C ARG A 234 -4.88 -2.26 -9.00
N SER A 235 -6.06 -1.82 -9.41
CA SER A 235 -6.24 -0.51 -10.02
C SER A 235 -5.88 0.62 -9.05
N TYR A 236 -6.33 0.55 -7.79
CA TYR A 236 -6.00 1.51 -6.76
C TYR A 236 -4.48 1.61 -6.52
N LEU A 237 -3.81 0.48 -6.34
CA LEU A 237 -2.35 0.44 -6.09
C LEU A 237 -1.56 0.93 -7.30
N LEU A 238 -1.92 0.51 -8.52
CA LEU A 238 -1.28 1.00 -9.75
C LEU A 238 -1.45 2.51 -9.89
N ASN A 239 -2.67 3.04 -9.73
CA ASN A 239 -2.91 4.48 -9.79
C ASN A 239 -2.11 5.23 -8.72
N THR A 240 -1.99 4.67 -7.52
CA THR A 240 -1.26 5.28 -6.42
C THR A 240 0.24 5.32 -6.70
N ILE A 241 0.85 4.22 -7.15
CA ILE A 241 2.28 4.18 -7.49
C ILE A 241 2.59 5.14 -8.64
N VAL A 242 1.83 5.05 -9.74
CA VAL A 242 2.06 5.89 -10.93
C VAL A 242 1.90 7.37 -10.58
N ARG A 243 0.88 7.72 -9.77
CA ARG A 243 0.73 9.09 -9.26
C ARG A 243 1.97 9.55 -8.50
N HIS A 244 2.48 8.77 -7.55
CA HIS A 244 3.65 9.19 -6.76
C HIS A 244 4.93 9.30 -7.60
N VAL A 245 5.14 8.41 -8.57
CA VAL A 245 6.25 8.51 -9.52
C VAL A 245 6.13 9.78 -10.35
N LEU A 246 4.94 10.07 -10.89
CA LEU A 246 4.71 11.27 -11.70
C LEU A 246 4.85 12.55 -10.88
N GLU A 247 4.31 12.61 -9.66
CA GLU A 247 4.47 13.78 -8.78
C GLU A 247 5.94 14.01 -8.42
N ALA A 248 6.68 12.95 -8.06
CA ALA A 248 8.11 13.04 -7.80
C ALA A 248 8.87 13.55 -9.04
N TRP A 249 8.53 13.05 -10.24
CA TRP A 249 9.14 13.51 -11.47
C TRP A 249 8.79 14.98 -11.79
N ILE A 250 7.53 15.39 -11.59
CA ILE A 250 7.09 16.78 -11.78
C ILE A 250 7.83 17.72 -10.83
N GLU A 251 8.04 17.33 -9.58
CA GLU A 251 8.84 18.11 -8.62
C GLU A 251 10.27 18.29 -9.10
N GLU A 252 10.93 17.23 -9.58
CA GLU A 252 12.29 17.33 -10.12
C GLU A 252 12.34 18.17 -11.41
N LEU A 253 11.33 18.07 -12.26
CA LEU A 253 11.18 18.93 -13.44
C LEU A 253 10.99 20.40 -13.05
N ALA A 254 10.22 20.69 -12.00
CA ALA A 254 10.02 22.06 -11.53
C ALA A 254 11.32 22.72 -11.02
N ASN A 255 12.30 21.92 -10.57
CA ASN A 255 13.64 22.41 -10.21
C ASN A 255 14.48 22.81 -11.43
N VAL A 256 14.08 22.43 -12.65
CA VAL A 256 14.77 22.79 -13.88
C VAL A 256 14.41 24.21 -14.30
N THR A 257 15.34 25.14 -14.11
CA THR A 257 15.11 26.58 -14.33
C THR A 257 15.23 27.03 -15.78
N LYS A 258 15.99 26.30 -16.61
CA LYS A 258 16.25 26.61 -18.02
C LYS A 258 16.18 25.35 -18.85
N VAL A 259 15.38 25.39 -19.93
CA VAL A 259 15.19 24.26 -20.84
C VAL A 259 15.40 24.76 -22.27
N SER A 260 16.31 24.13 -23.02
CA SER A 260 16.49 24.43 -24.45
C SER A 260 15.35 23.85 -25.28
N GLU A 261 15.19 24.28 -26.53
CA GLU A 261 14.17 23.71 -27.43
C GLU A 261 14.38 22.19 -27.63
N ALA A 262 15.64 21.75 -27.77
CA ALA A 262 15.99 20.34 -27.86
C ALA A 262 15.66 19.59 -26.55
N GLY A 263 15.92 20.20 -25.39
CA GLY A 263 15.53 19.64 -24.09
C GLY A 263 14.00 19.53 -23.95
N SER A 264 13.25 20.53 -24.40
CA SER A 264 11.79 20.49 -24.42
C SER A 264 11.24 19.40 -25.35
N GLN A 265 11.88 19.16 -26.50
CA GLN A 265 11.54 18.04 -27.38
C GLN A 265 11.84 16.69 -26.72
N GLN A 266 12.99 16.55 -26.06
CA GLN A 266 13.35 15.34 -25.32
C GLN A 266 12.37 15.04 -24.18
N LEU A 267 12.02 16.03 -23.36
CA LEU A 267 11.10 15.85 -22.22
C LEU A 267 9.67 15.48 -22.66
N ARG A 268 9.25 15.89 -23.86
CA ARG A 268 8.00 15.40 -24.46
C ARG A 268 8.11 13.95 -24.89
N LYS A 269 9.23 13.56 -25.50
CA LYS A 269 9.47 12.15 -25.87
C LYS A 269 9.48 11.24 -24.65
N ASP A 270 10.05 11.73 -23.57
CA ASP A 270 10.08 11.10 -22.26
C ASP A 270 8.68 10.93 -21.67
N ALA A 271 7.85 11.98 -21.72
CA ALA A 271 6.45 11.91 -21.28
C ALA A 271 5.61 10.97 -22.15
N GLU A 272 5.84 10.95 -23.46
CA GLU A 272 5.20 9.99 -24.38
C GLU A 272 5.56 8.54 -24.03
N ALA A 273 6.80 8.26 -23.61
CA ALA A 273 7.21 6.91 -23.21
C ALA A 273 6.44 6.42 -21.97
N ILE A 274 6.28 7.27 -20.95
CA ILE A 274 5.47 6.92 -19.76
C ILE A 274 4.00 6.75 -20.12
N LYS A 275 3.43 7.65 -20.94
CA LYS A 275 2.04 7.52 -21.40
C LYS A 275 1.79 6.27 -22.20
N PHE A 276 2.74 5.88 -23.05
CA PHE A 276 2.67 4.65 -23.83
C PHE A 276 2.60 3.44 -22.89
N TRP A 277 3.46 3.40 -21.86
CA TRP A 277 3.42 2.36 -20.84
C TRP A 277 2.08 2.34 -20.07
N CYS A 278 1.55 3.50 -19.67
CA CYS A 278 0.22 3.60 -19.04
C CYS A 278 -0.88 3.08 -19.97
N GLY A 279 -0.82 3.43 -21.27
CA GLY A 279 -1.77 2.99 -22.27
C GLY A 279 -1.73 1.49 -22.54
N ASP A 280 -0.54 0.88 -22.52
CA ASP A 280 -0.37 -0.56 -22.61
C ASP A 280 -1.05 -1.27 -21.42
N ILE A 281 -0.83 -0.80 -20.18
CA ILE A 281 -1.53 -1.35 -19.01
C ILE A 281 -3.04 -1.15 -19.10
N ASP A 282 -3.50 0.03 -19.49
CA ASP A 282 -4.93 0.31 -19.67
C ASP A 282 -5.57 -0.61 -20.71
N SER A 283 -4.85 -0.91 -21.80
CA SER A 283 -5.33 -1.80 -22.85
C SER A 283 -5.52 -3.24 -22.36
N ARG A 284 -4.63 -3.72 -21.48
CA ARG A 284 -4.70 -5.05 -20.86
C ARG A 284 -5.85 -5.18 -19.86
N HIS A 285 -6.34 -4.06 -19.32
CA HIS A 285 -7.40 -4.03 -18.30
C HIS A 285 -8.72 -3.42 -18.82
N ARG A 286 -8.84 -3.20 -20.13
CA ARG A 286 -9.95 -2.45 -20.74
C ARG A 286 -11.34 -3.00 -20.40
N ASP A 287 -11.45 -4.32 -20.34
CA ASP A 287 -12.74 -5.01 -20.18
C ASP A 287 -13.05 -5.39 -18.71
N HIS A 288 -12.20 -4.96 -17.77
CA HIS A 288 -12.33 -5.31 -16.37
C HIS A 288 -13.15 -4.26 -15.59
N PRO A 289 -14.33 -4.61 -15.04
CA PRO A 289 -15.14 -3.68 -14.26
C PRO A 289 -14.39 -3.25 -12.98
N GLY A 290 -14.46 -1.96 -12.65
CA GLY A 290 -13.76 -1.38 -11.50
C GLY A 290 -12.32 -0.95 -11.75
N TYR A 291 -11.80 -1.10 -12.97
CA TYR A 291 -10.49 -0.57 -13.35
C TYR A 291 -10.56 0.93 -13.70
N SER A 292 -9.80 1.74 -12.97
CA SER A 292 -9.55 3.15 -13.26
C SER A 292 -8.32 3.31 -14.16
N ARG A 293 -8.49 4.01 -15.30
CA ARG A 293 -7.47 4.19 -16.34
C ARG A 293 -6.31 5.07 -15.87
N LEU A 294 -5.09 4.56 -16.01
CA LEU A 294 -3.86 5.30 -15.70
C LEU A 294 -3.68 6.53 -16.58
N THR A 295 -4.08 6.44 -17.85
CA THR A 295 -4.04 7.57 -18.80
C THR A 295 -4.93 8.75 -18.39
N SER A 296 -5.88 8.54 -17.48
CA SER A 296 -6.77 9.59 -16.94
C SER A 296 -6.24 10.27 -15.67
N LEU A 297 -5.05 9.88 -15.19
CA LEU A 297 -4.46 10.46 -13.98
C LEU A 297 -4.23 11.97 -14.12
N THR A 298 -4.65 12.72 -13.09
CA THR A 298 -4.48 14.17 -13.02
C THR A 298 -3.01 14.60 -13.07
N SER A 299 -2.09 13.78 -12.54
CA SER A 299 -0.64 14.02 -12.63
C SER A 299 -0.12 13.99 -14.06
N LEU A 300 -0.66 13.13 -14.95
CA LEU A 300 -0.31 13.14 -16.38
C LEU A 300 -0.78 14.44 -17.06
N VAL A 301 -2.00 14.88 -16.72
CA VAL A 301 -2.54 16.15 -17.23
C VAL A 301 -1.69 17.34 -16.76
N ARG A 302 -1.22 17.31 -15.50
CA ARG A 302 -0.33 18.34 -14.95
C ARG A 302 1.03 18.35 -15.66
N LEU A 303 1.61 17.18 -15.91
CA LEU A 303 2.85 17.02 -16.68
C LEU A 303 2.70 17.66 -18.07
N ASP A 304 1.61 17.37 -18.78
CA ASP A 304 1.35 17.97 -20.10
C ASP A 304 1.26 19.48 -20.07
N ARG A 305 0.55 20.03 -19.08
CA ARG A 305 0.43 21.48 -18.90
C ARG A 305 1.79 22.13 -18.62
N MET A 306 2.64 21.50 -17.81
CA MET A 306 3.97 22.00 -17.51
C MET A 306 4.85 22.01 -18.76
N LEU A 307 4.87 20.92 -19.53
CA LEU A 307 5.63 20.83 -20.78
C LEU A 307 5.14 21.82 -21.85
N LEU A 308 3.82 22.03 -21.94
CA LEU A 308 3.22 23.03 -22.82
C LEU A 308 3.59 24.47 -22.41
N THR A 309 3.62 24.75 -21.10
CA THR A 309 4.01 26.05 -20.56
C THR A 309 5.46 26.38 -20.94
N TRP A 310 6.39 25.44 -20.75
CA TRP A 310 7.80 25.62 -21.12
C TRP A 310 8.01 25.92 -22.61
N ARG A 311 7.17 25.34 -23.47
CA ARG A 311 7.17 25.67 -24.90
C ARG A 311 6.74 27.12 -25.16
N GLN A 312 5.72 27.60 -24.45
CA GLN A 312 5.13 28.92 -24.68
C GLN A 312 5.95 30.06 -24.07
N THR A 313 6.54 29.87 -22.89
CA THR A 313 7.25 30.93 -22.17
C THR A 313 8.73 31.07 -22.55
N GLY A 314 9.29 30.13 -23.31
CA GLY A 314 10.72 30.09 -23.60
C GLY A 314 11.56 29.78 -22.36
N ALA A 315 12.87 29.57 -22.57
CA ALA A 315 13.86 28.98 -21.66
C ALA A 315 14.12 29.70 -20.31
N ASP A 316 13.32 30.69 -19.90
CA ASP A 316 13.55 31.49 -18.68
C ASP A 316 12.28 31.57 -17.81
N MET A 317 12.12 30.60 -16.91
CA MET A 317 11.05 30.63 -15.88
C MET A 317 11.37 31.60 -14.72
N ARG A 318 12.58 32.20 -14.66
CA ARG A 318 13.00 33.17 -13.63
C ARG A 318 12.13 34.44 -13.57
N LYS A 319 11.35 34.75 -14.61
CA LYS A 319 10.51 35.97 -14.65
C LYS A 319 9.11 35.78 -14.07
N ARG A 320 8.69 34.56 -13.68
CA ARG A 320 7.54 34.41 -12.79
C ARG A 320 7.98 34.70 -11.35
N ARG A 321 8.31 35.97 -11.08
CA ARG A 321 8.04 36.52 -9.75
C ARG A 321 6.58 36.23 -9.46
N SER A 322 6.33 35.76 -8.25
CA SER A 322 4.99 35.56 -7.71
C SER A 322 4.09 36.72 -8.15
N SER A 323 2.91 36.43 -8.68
CA SER A 323 1.91 37.49 -8.97
C SER A 323 1.51 38.27 -7.71
N PHE A 324 1.93 37.79 -6.53
CA PHE A 324 1.82 38.47 -5.25
C PHE A 324 2.91 39.55 -5.02
N ASP A 325 4.08 39.46 -5.65
CA ASP A 325 5.16 40.45 -5.53
C ASP A 325 4.99 41.63 -6.50
N VAL A 326 4.39 41.40 -7.67
CA VAL A 326 4.19 42.45 -8.69
C VAL A 326 3.18 43.50 -8.20
N THR A 327 2.20 43.11 -7.38
CA THR A 327 1.22 44.04 -6.78
C THR A 327 1.81 44.89 -5.65
N MET A 328 2.90 44.45 -5.00
CA MET A 328 3.58 45.22 -3.95
C MET A 328 4.60 46.23 -4.51
N ASP A 329 5.25 45.93 -5.64
CA ASP A 329 6.13 46.91 -6.30
C ASP A 329 5.33 48.00 -7.05
N SER A 330 4.13 47.66 -7.54
CA SER A 330 3.24 48.62 -8.24
C SER A 330 2.60 49.66 -7.31
N SER A 331 2.36 49.30 -6.04
CA SER A 331 1.80 50.20 -5.02
C SER A 331 2.85 51.13 -4.42
N LEU A 332 4.14 50.76 -4.46
CA LEU A 332 5.24 51.62 -4.02
C LEU A 332 5.64 52.68 -5.06
N ILE A 333 5.42 52.41 -6.35
CA ILE A 333 5.73 53.37 -7.43
C ILE A 333 4.59 54.39 -7.61
N THR A 334 3.34 54.02 -7.34
CA THR A 334 2.20 54.95 -7.42
C THR A 334 2.06 55.87 -6.20
N ALA A 335 2.69 55.56 -5.07
CA ALA A 335 2.67 56.40 -3.86
C ALA A 335 3.72 57.52 -3.84
N ARG A 336 4.60 57.64 -4.85
CA ARG A 336 5.69 58.64 -4.87
C ARG A 336 5.47 59.86 -5.77
N ASN A 337 4.34 59.97 -6.45
CA ASN A 337 3.97 61.14 -7.26
C ASN A 337 2.76 61.88 -6.68
N ILE A 338 2.90 62.35 -5.44
CA ILE A 338 2.06 63.46 -4.94
C ILE A 338 2.90 64.74 -5.06
N PRO A 339 2.57 65.66 -5.97
CA PRO A 339 3.21 66.98 -6.00
C PRO A 339 2.71 67.79 -4.80
N LEU A 340 3.61 68.10 -3.86
CA LEU A 340 3.39 69.13 -2.86
C LEU A 340 3.40 70.50 -3.55
N HIS A 341 2.20 71.02 -3.83
CA HIS A 341 1.97 72.43 -4.10
C HIS A 341 0.78 72.92 -3.26
N LYS A 342 1.07 73.43 -2.07
CA LYS A 342 0.74 74.78 -1.59
C LYS A 342 1.20 74.94 -0.15
#